data_AF-A0A1S8WNJ1-F1
#
_entry.id   AF-A0A1S8WNJ1-F1
#
_cell.length_a   1.000
_cell.length_b   1.000
_cell.length_c   1.000
_cell.angle_alpha   90.00
_cell.angle_beta   90.00
_cell.angle_gamma   90.00
#
_symmetry.space_group_name_H-M   'P 1'
#
loop_
_entity.id
_entity.type
_entity.pdbx_description
1 polymer ?
#
loop_
_entity_poly.entity_id
_entity_poly.type
_entity_poly.pdbx_seq_one_letter_code
_entity_poly.pdbx_strand_id
1 'polypeptide(L)'
;MTTAKKHSSSEIEPTCIGSGKFIHTFDLKSEALTVRLAPEKDYCAVGQCDGCLLLLPTPNMRKKCVRLELQADEGLPCTDLAFIPRRSELRRLISVCSAFVEDASGFIRIWQFTETGKGSLWKTWRETEVKPDGEGDDDGVTKYNQILCLGVSPDSKRFVTGGSDTIVRVYDILRRSAGRLLIPSIRTDNTVAQNSHTNRVTSLVYHPRGAKDAALAHIFFSASWDGTVQGWDDRTCGSLWQYAGTSVAGSDGLCVDSTRNLLISGSFKHDKVLSQVWQARMFGASENRNTMVNMDKPLSTILQDANSPPVQ
;
A
#
# COMPACT_ATOMS: atom_id res chain seq x y z
N MET A 1 -35.78 -13.48 35.70
CA MET A 1 -36.15 -13.82 34.32
C MET A 1 -36.37 -12.52 33.56
N THR A 2 -35.36 -12.09 32.80
CA THR A 2 -35.45 -10.93 31.92
C THR A 2 -34.56 -11.27 30.72
N THR A 3 -35.19 -11.87 29.71
CA THR A 3 -34.56 -12.21 28.44
C THR A 3 -34.37 -10.93 27.63
N ALA A 4 -33.12 -10.50 27.49
CA ALA A 4 -32.75 -9.46 26.54
C ALA A 4 -33.03 -9.97 25.12
N LYS A 5 -33.95 -9.30 24.42
CA LYS A 5 -34.24 -9.52 23.00
C LYS A 5 -32.97 -9.19 22.21
N LYS A 6 -32.42 -10.19 21.49
CA LYS A 6 -31.51 -9.97 20.37
C LYS A 6 -32.23 -9.08 19.36
N HIS A 7 -31.76 -7.85 19.18
CA HIS A 7 -32.10 -7.07 18.00
C HIS A 7 -31.43 -7.74 16.79
N SER A 8 -32.19 -8.47 15.99
CA SER A 8 -31.78 -8.79 14.62
C SER A 8 -31.92 -7.50 13.82
N SER A 9 -30.79 -6.88 13.48
CA SER A 9 -30.77 -5.88 12.41
C SER A 9 -31.34 -6.54 11.16
N SER A 10 -32.49 -6.09 10.68
CA SER A 10 -32.98 -6.43 9.35
C SER A 10 -31.92 -5.93 8.36
N GLU A 11 -31.16 -6.83 7.74
CA GLU A 11 -30.18 -6.49 6.72
C GLU A 11 -30.89 -5.76 5.58
N ILE A 12 -30.53 -4.49 5.39
CA ILE A 12 -31.04 -3.68 4.29
C ILE A 12 -30.34 -4.17 3.03
N GLU A 13 -31.08 -4.78 2.12
CA GLU A 13 -30.55 -5.17 0.81
C GLU A 13 -30.00 -3.93 0.06
N PRO A 14 -28.94 -4.10 -0.76
CA PRO A 14 -28.34 -2.98 -1.47
C PRO A 14 -29.36 -2.33 -2.41
N THR A 15 -29.63 -1.04 -2.19
CA THR A 15 -30.50 -0.24 -3.06
C THR A 15 -29.68 0.71 -3.91
N CYS A 16 -30.06 0.91 -5.17
CA CYS A 16 -29.43 1.86 -6.08
C CYS A 16 -30.45 2.95 -6.46
N ILE A 17 -30.07 4.21 -6.29
CA ILE A 17 -30.83 5.37 -6.79
C ILE A 17 -30.09 5.93 -8.01
N GLY A 18 -30.81 6.28 -9.07
CA GLY A 18 -30.23 6.79 -10.33
C GLY A 18 -29.87 5.67 -11.32
N SER A 19 -28.86 5.91 -12.16
CA SER A 19 -28.46 4.97 -13.24
C SER A 19 -27.55 3.83 -12.76
N GLY A 20 -27.26 3.74 -11.47
CA GLY A 20 -26.49 2.64 -10.90
C GLY A 20 -27.27 1.33 -10.99
N LYS A 21 -26.59 0.25 -11.39
CA LYS A 21 -27.18 -1.09 -11.46
C LYS A 21 -26.40 -2.03 -10.56
N PHE A 22 -27.06 -2.54 -9.54
CA PHE A 22 -26.59 -3.70 -8.79
C PHE A 22 -26.64 -4.94 -9.69
N ILE A 23 -25.56 -5.73 -9.73
CA ILE A 23 -25.40 -6.83 -10.70
C ILE A 23 -25.43 -8.20 -10.01
N HIS A 24 -24.66 -8.39 -8.94
CA HIS A 24 -24.49 -9.71 -8.32
C HIS A 24 -23.95 -9.61 -6.88
N THR A 25 -24.36 -10.56 -6.03
CA THR A 25 -23.78 -10.82 -4.69
C THR A 25 -23.06 -12.17 -4.74
N PHE A 26 -21.89 -12.25 -4.10
CA PHE A 26 -21.22 -13.52 -3.82
C PHE A 26 -21.25 -13.77 -2.32
N ASP A 27 -21.79 -14.90 -1.89
CA ASP A 27 -21.79 -15.29 -0.47
C ASP A 27 -20.39 -15.76 -0.06
N LEU A 28 -19.82 -15.09 0.95
CA LEU A 28 -18.49 -15.37 1.47
C LEU A 28 -18.58 -16.14 2.79
N LYS A 29 -17.64 -17.07 3.01
CA LYS A 29 -17.56 -17.85 4.26
C LYS A 29 -16.83 -17.13 5.40
N SER A 30 -16.10 -16.06 5.10
CA SER A 30 -15.31 -15.25 6.03
C SER A 30 -15.32 -13.80 5.53
N GLU A 31 -15.13 -12.85 6.45
CA GLU A 31 -15.18 -11.42 6.17
C GLU A 31 -14.13 -11.02 5.13
N ALA A 32 -14.53 -10.18 4.16
CA ALA A 32 -13.64 -9.61 3.17
C ALA A 32 -12.96 -8.36 3.75
N LEU A 33 -11.63 -8.35 3.79
CA LEU A 33 -10.83 -7.23 4.29
C LEU A 33 -10.31 -6.34 3.17
N THR A 34 -9.99 -6.93 2.02
CA THR A 34 -9.43 -6.21 0.88
C THR A 34 -9.96 -6.79 -0.43
N VAL A 35 -10.10 -5.92 -1.43
CA VAL A 35 -10.53 -6.30 -2.78
C VAL A 35 -9.67 -5.62 -3.84
N ARG A 36 -9.37 -6.33 -4.93
CA ARG A 36 -8.71 -5.73 -6.11
C ARG A 36 -9.31 -6.25 -7.40
N LEU A 37 -9.50 -5.36 -8.35
CA LEU A 37 -9.80 -5.75 -9.72
C LEU A 37 -8.51 -6.20 -10.43
N ALA A 38 -8.56 -7.34 -11.10
CA ALA A 38 -7.48 -7.76 -11.97
C ALA A 38 -7.25 -6.74 -13.09
N PRO A 39 -6.01 -6.52 -13.56
CA PRO A 39 -5.73 -5.61 -14.68
C PRO A 39 -6.58 -5.89 -15.93
N GLU A 40 -6.85 -7.17 -16.21
CA GLU A 40 -7.66 -7.61 -17.35
C GLU A 40 -9.16 -7.57 -17.10
N LYS A 41 -9.57 -7.13 -15.90
CA LYS A 41 -10.96 -6.96 -15.47
C LYS A 41 -11.80 -8.24 -15.54
N ASP A 42 -11.15 -9.39 -15.47
CA ASP A 42 -11.79 -10.71 -15.56
C ASP A 42 -12.04 -11.37 -14.21
N TYR A 43 -11.29 -10.96 -13.19
CA TYR A 43 -11.47 -11.37 -11.80
C TYR A 43 -11.45 -10.17 -10.85
N CYS A 44 -12.21 -10.28 -9.77
CA CYS A 44 -12.05 -9.52 -8.54
C CYS A 44 -11.41 -10.43 -7.50
N ALA A 45 -10.21 -10.10 -7.03
CA ALA A 45 -9.60 -10.76 -5.90
C ALA A 45 -10.19 -10.23 -4.60
N VAL A 46 -10.47 -11.13 -3.66
CA VAL A 46 -10.96 -10.84 -2.32
C VAL A 46 -10.03 -11.52 -1.32
N GLY A 47 -9.42 -10.76 -0.42
CA GLY A 47 -8.65 -11.27 0.71
C GLY A 47 -9.52 -11.34 1.96
N GLN A 48 -9.55 -12.50 2.61
CA GLN A 48 -10.44 -12.77 3.74
C GLN A 48 -9.68 -12.79 5.09
N CYS A 49 -10.42 -12.67 6.20
CA CYS A 49 -9.90 -12.77 7.56
C CYS A 49 -9.26 -14.12 7.88
N ASP A 50 -9.76 -15.21 7.29
CA ASP A 50 -9.23 -16.57 7.46
C ASP A 50 -7.95 -16.84 6.63
N GLY A 51 -7.46 -15.84 5.90
CA GLY A 51 -6.30 -15.94 5.02
C GLY A 51 -6.58 -16.59 3.66
N CYS A 52 -7.82 -16.97 3.37
CA CYS A 52 -8.21 -17.41 2.04
C CYS A 52 -8.29 -16.21 1.09
N LEU A 53 -7.85 -16.44 -0.15
CA LEU A 53 -8.03 -15.50 -1.25
C LEU A 53 -8.99 -16.11 -2.27
N LEU A 54 -10.00 -15.34 -2.67
CA LEU A 54 -10.97 -15.74 -3.67
C LEU A 54 -10.82 -14.87 -4.91
N LEU A 55 -10.70 -15.48 -6.08
CA LEU A 55 -10.79 -14.80 -7.37
C LEU A 55 -12.18 -15.03 -7.93
N LEU A 56 -13.04 -14.04 -7.75
CA LEU A 56 -14.41 -14.04 -8.23
C LEU A 56 -14.44 -13.54 -9.67
N PRO A 57 -15.02 -14.28 -10.63
CA PRO A 57 -15.13 -13.81 -12.00
C PRO A 57 -15.97 -12.53 -12.06
N THR A 58 -15.57 -11.57 -12.87
CA THR A 58 -16.38 -10.36 -13.08
C THR A 58 -17.67 -10.71 -13.85
N PRO A 59 -18.72 -9.88 -13.73
CA PRO A 59 -19.99 -10.15 -14.41
C PRO A 59 -19.79 -10.37 -15.91
N ASN A 60 -20.58 -11.28 -16.48
CA ASN A 60 -20.52 -11.72 -17.88
C ASN A 60 -19.31 -12.60 -18.27
N MET A 61 -18.38 -12.87 -17.35
CA MET A 61 -17.28 -13.82 -17.60
C MET A 61 -17.72 -15.26 -17.31
N ARG A 62 -17.55 -16.16 -18.29
CA ARG A 62 -17.74 -17.61 -18.11
C ARG A 62 -16.49 -18.28 -17.51
N LYS A 63 -16.04 -17.78 -16.36
CA LYS A 63 -14.88 -18.31 -15.63
C LYS A 63 -15.31 -18.89 -14.28
N LYS A 64 -14.58 -19.89 -13.79
CA LYS A 64 -14.81 -20.44 -12.45
C LYS A 64 -14.13 -19.57 -11.40
N CYS A 65 -14.71 -19.53 -10.21
CA CYS A 65 -14.07 -18.98 -9.02
C CYS A 65 -12.77 -19.76 -8.73
N VAL A 66 -11.71 -19.05 -8.39
CA VAL A 66 -10.43 -19.64 -7.96
C VAL A 66 -10.27 -19.41 -6.48
N ARG A 67 -9.98 -20.47 -5.73
CA ARG A 67 -9.68 -20.39 -4.30
C ARG A 67 -8.19 -20.62 -4.09
N LEU A 68 -7.56 -19.72 -3.36
CA LEU A 68 -6.15 -19.79 -2.96
C LEU A 68 -6.15 -19.83 -1.43
N GLU A 69 -5.77 -20.96 -0.87
CA GLU A 69 -5.74 -21.17 0.58
C GLU A 69 -4.49 -21.95 0.95
N LEU A 70 -4.05 -21.78 2.19
CA LEU A 70 -3.00 -22.60 2.80
C LEU A 70 -3.64 -23.71 3.62
N GLN A 71 -2.79 -24.52 4.26
CA GLN A 71 -3.25 -25.42 5.30
C GLN A 71 -3.86 -24.61 6.46
N ALA A 72 -4.82 -25.22 7.17
CA ALA A 72 -5.74 -24.53 8.07
C ALA A 72 -5.06 -23.82 9.26
N ASP A 73 -3.82 -24.17 9.58
CA ASP A 73 -2.99 -23.62 10.66
C ASP A 73 -2.17 -22.38 10.24
N GLU A 74 -2.12 -22.03 8.96
CA GLU A 74 -1.37 -20.88 8.43
C GLU A 74 -2.25 -19.72 7.93
N GLY A 75 -3.57 -19.85 8.15
CA GLY A 75 -4.61 -18.90 7.74
C GLY A 75 -4.58 -17.62 8.59
N LEU A 76 -4.03 -16.54 8.03
CA LEU A 76 -3.95 -15.24 8.67
C LEU A 76 -4.62 -14.16 7.84
N PRO A 77 -5.25 -13.16 8.46
CA PRO A 77 -5.96 -12.09 7.78
C PRO A 77 -5.13 -11.45 6.68
N CYS A 78 -5.68 -11.40 5.46
CA CYS A 78 -5.05 -10.70 4.35
C CYS A 78 -5.29 -9.20 4.49
N THR A 79 -4.25 -8.44 4.80
CA THR A 79 -4.32 -6.99 5.00
C THR A 79 -4.29 -6.21 3.68
N ASP A 80 -3.50 -6.70 2.72
CA ASP A 80 -3.44 -6.10 1.39
C ASP A 80 -3.10 -7.15 0.33
N LEU A 81 -3.51 -6.89 -0.90
CA LEU A 81 -3.23 -7.73 -2.05
C LEU A 81 -3.05 -6.89 -3.31
N ALA A 82 -2.26 -7.39 -4.25
CA ALA A 82 -2.15 -6.79 -5.59
C ALA A 82 -1.82 -7.84 -6.65
N PHE A 83 -2.32 -7.61 -7.85
CA PHE A 83 -1.94 -8.41 -9.01
C PHE A 83 -0.57 -8.01 -9.53
N ILE A 84 0.23 -9.00 -9.94
CA ILE A 84 1.44 -8.76 -10.71
C ILE A 84 1.02 -8.64 -12.18
N PRO A 85 1.27 -7.49 -12.85
CA PRO A 85 0.89 -7.31 -14.25
C PRO A 85 1.45 -8.42 -15.13
N ARG A 86 0.60 -8.93 -16.04
CA ARG A 86 0.82 -10.19 -16.76
C ARG A 86 2.08 -10.13 -17.65
N ARG A 87 2.93 -11.15 -17.54
CA ARG A 87 4.07 -11.39 -18.45
C ARG A 87 4.09 -12.77 -19.09
N SER A 88 3.19 -13.67 -18.68
CA SER A 88 3.12 -15.06 -19.18
C SER A 88 1.71 -15.64 -19.02
N GLU A 89 1.54 -16.92 -19.37
CA GLU A 89 0.28 -17.66 -19.16
C GLU A 89 -0.08 -17.83 -17.67
N LEU A 90 0.94 -17.92 -16.80
CA LEU A 90 0.76 -18.00 -15.36
C LEU A 90 0.55 -16.60 -14.78
N ARG A 91 -0.62 -16.38 -14.20
CA ARG A 91 -0.95 -15.13 -13.52
C ARG A 91 -0.51 -15.21 -12.08
N ARG A 92 -0.11 -14.07 -11.52
CA ARG A 92 0.35 -14.01 -10.13
C ARG A 92 -0.29 -12.86 -9.38
N LEU A 93 -0.45 -13.04 -8.09
CA LEU A 93 -0.85 -12.00 -7.15
C LEU A 93 -0.01 -12.11 -5.89
N ILE A 94 0.19 -10.98 -5.22
CA ILE A 94 0.87 -10.87 -3.95
C ILE A 94 -0.20 -10.63 -2.88
N SER A 95 -0.07 -11.31 -1.76
CA SER A 95 -0.83 -11.05 -0.54
C SER A 95 0.12 -10.82 0.61
N VAL A 96 -0.20 -9.85 1.47
CA VAL A 96 0.43 -9.69 2.76
C VAL A 96 -0.57 -10.01 3.85
N CYS A 97 -0.07 -10.62 4.91
CA CYS A 97 -0.89 -11.07 6.03
C CYS A 97 -0.45 -10.39 7.31
N SER A 98 -1.40 -10.07 8.17
CA SER A 98 -1.13 -9.67 9.56
C SER A 98 -2.05 -10.43 10.50
N ALA A 99 -1.57 -10.79 11.68
CA ALA A 99 -2.46 -11.23 12.74
C ALA A 99 -3.12 -10.00 13.39
N PHE A 100 -4.34 -10.18 13.88
CA PHE A 100 -5.02 -9.19 14.74
C PHE A 100 -4.59 -9.27 16.21
N VAL A 101 -3.80 -10.29 16.58
CA VAL A 101 -3.31 -10.55 17.95
C VAL A 101 -1.81 -10.23 18.01
N GLU A 102 -1.27 -10.09 19.23
CA GLU A 102 0.10 -9.67 19.59
C GLU A 102 1.24 -10.25 18.72
N ASP A 103 1.04 -11.39 18.07
CA ASP A 103 2.00 -12.02 17.15
C ASP A 103 1.74 -11.66 15.67
N ALA A 104 2.33 -10.56 15.22
CA ALA A 104 2.48 -10.32 13.78
C ALA A 104 3.22 -11.50 13.11
N SER A 105 2.89 -11.80 11.86
CA SER A 105 3.45 -12.97 11.16
C SER A 105 4.54 -12.62 10.15
N GLY A 106 4.52 -11.40 9.61
CA GLY A 106 5.45 -10.91 8.60
C GLY A 106 5.34 -11.61 7.25
N PHE A 107 4.31 -12.42 7.01
CA PHE A 107 4.24 -13.21 5.78
C PHE A 107 3.89 -12.36 4.55
N ILE A 108 4.72 -12.50 3.52
CA ILE A 108 4.45 -12.04 2.17
C ILE A 108 4.38 -13.27 1.29
N ARG A 109 3.29 -13.43 0.55
CA ARG A 109 3.05 -14.63 -0.26
C ARG A 109 2.73 -14.22 -1.69
N ILE A 110 3.41 -14.84 -2.65
CA ILE A 110 3.03 -14.75 -4.06
C ILE A 110 2.36 -16.03 -4.45
N TRP A 111 1.16 -15.88 -4.98
CA TRP A 111 0.34 -16.95 -5.49
C TRP A 111 0.40 -16.94 -7.00
N GLN A 112 0.38 -18.13 -7.60
CA GLN A 112 0.21 -18.30 -9.03
C GLN A 112 -1.11 -18.98 -9.32
N PHE A 113 -1.77 -18.58 -10.39
CA PHE A 113 -3.00 -19.19 -10.84
C PHE A 113 -3.10 -19.19 -12.36
N THR A 114 -3.93 -20.09 -12.85
CA THR A 114 -4.19 -20.29 -14.27
C THR A 114 -5.62 -19.87 -14.61
N GLU A 115 -5.89 -19.62 -15.88
CA GLU A 115 -7.25 -19.34 -16.35
C GLU A 115 -8.21 -20.52 -16.16
N THR A 116 -7.67 -21.75 -16.00
CA THR A 116 -8.46 -22.96 -15.72
C THR A 116 -8.92 -23.04 -14.26
N GLY A 117 -8.47 -22.12 -13.41
CA GLY A 117 -8.90 -21.99 -12.02
C GLY A 117 -8.12 -22.83 -11.02
N LYS A 118 -6.97 -23.38 -11.42
CA LYS A 118 -6.00 -23.93 -10.46
C LYS A 118 -5.06 -22.84 -9.98
N GLY A 119 -4.89 -22.74 -8.67
CA GLY A 119 -3.90 -21.86 -8.06
C GLY A 119 -3.06 -22.57 -7.00
N SER A 120 -1.87 -22.04 -6.77
CA SER A 120 -0.92 -22.56 -5.79
C SER A 120 -0.06 -21.44 -5.22
N LEU A 121 0.52 -21.65 -4.05
CA LEU A 121 1.59 -20.81 -3.53
C LEU A 121 2.83 -20.95 -4.43
N TRP A 122 3.45 -19.82 -4.78
CA TRP A 122 4.66 -19.78 -5.61
C TRP A 122 5.91 -19.41 -4.80
N LYS A 123 5.82 -18.37 -3.97
CA LYS A 123 6.91 -17.91 -3.11
C LYS A 123 6.39 -17.34 -1.80
N THR A 124 7.22 -17.44 -0.76
CA THR A 124 6.96 -16.87 0.57
C THR A 124 8.20 -16.14 1.06
N TRP A 125 7.99 -14.96 1.64
CA TRP A 125 8.95 -14.24 2.46
C TRP A 125 8.37 -14.01 3.84
N ARG A 126 9.25 -13.71 4.79
CA ARG A 126 8.87 -13.35 6.16
C ARG A 126 9.67 -12.13 6.60
N GLU A 127 8.99 -11.06 6.98
CA GLU A 127 9.60 -9.85 7.51
C GLU A 127 9.75 -9.92 9.02
N THR A 128 10.99 -9.81 9.50
CA THR A 128 11.26 -9.53 10.91
C THR A 128 11.07 -8.04 11.17
N GLU A 129 10.53 -7.73 12.35
CA GLU A 129 10.41 -6.35 12.80
C GLU A 129 11.80 -5.75 12.98
N VAL A 130 11.99 -4.50 12.53
CA VAL A 130 13.23 -3.75 12.74
C VAL A 130 12.87 -2.47 13.48
N LYS A 131 13.31 -2.36 14.73
CA LYS A 131 13.16 -1.12 15.51
C LYS A 131 14.29 -0.13 15.15
N PRO A 132 13.99 1.06 14.62
CA PRO A 132 15.02 2.01 14.16
C PRO A 132 15.86 2.64 15.28
N ASP A 133 15.30 2.73 16.48
CA ASP A 133 15.92 3.30 17.69
C ASP A 133 16.97 2.37 18.32
N GLY A 134 16.99 1.09 17.94
CA GLY A 134 17.90 0.09 18.52
C GLY A 134 17.47 -0.41 19.89
N GLU A 135 16.30 -0.02 20.39
CA GLU A 135 15.70 -0.56 21.62
C GLU A 135 14.97 -1.88 21.31
N GLY A 136 15.75 -2.87 20.89
CA GLY A 136 15.28 -4.25 20.85
C GLY A 136 14.95 -4.70 22.27
N ASP A 137 13.77 -5.29 22.47
CA ASP A 137 13.53 -6.09 23.67
C ASP A 137 14.50 -7.28 23.58
N ASP A 138 15.58 -7.25 24.36
CA ASP A 138 16.62 -8.29 24.40
C ASP A 138 16.12 -9.56 25.12
N ASP A 139 14.88 -9.95 24.85
CA ASP A 139 14.26 -11.17 25.37
C ASP A 139 14.65 -12.40 24.51
N GLY A 140 15.46 -12.20 23.45
CA GLY A 140 15.85 -13.25 22.51
C GLY A 140 14.74 -13.75 21.58
N VAL A 141 13.56 -13.14 21.61
CA VAL A 141 12.40 -13.53 20.79
C VAL A 141 12.39 -12.76 19.46
N THR A 142 12.36 -13.49 18.34
CA THR A 142 12.21 -12.88 17.01
C THR A 142 10.79 -12.36 16.81
N LYS A 143 10.63 -11.03 16.78
CA LYS A 143 9.37 -10.38 16.41
C LYS A 143 9.27 -10.18 14.89
N TYR A 144 8.07 -10.26 14.35
CA TYR A 144 7.81 -10.09 12.93
C TYR A 144 7.09 -8.78 12.64
N ASN A 145 7.30 -8.23 11.45
CA ASN A 145 6.64 -6.99 11.07
C ASN A 145 5.15 -7.23 10.81
N GLN A 146 4.31 -6.30 11.26
CA GLN A 146 2.91 -6.25 10.88
C GLN A 146 2.79 -5.48 9.56
N ILE A 147 2.67 -6.21 8.45
CA ILE A 147 2.63 -5.62 7.10
C ILE A 147 1.20 -5.11 6.81
N LEU A 148 1.10 -3.82 6.48
CA LEU A 148 -0.18 -3.11 6.32
C LEU A 148 -0.49 -2.80 4.86
N CYS A 149 0.54 -2.65 4.02
CA CYS A 149 0.36 -2.28 2.63
C CYS A 149 1.45 -2.88 1.73
N LEU A 150 1.12 -3.03 0.46
CA LEU A 150 2.07 -3.43 -0.58
C LEU A 150 1.84 -2.67 -1.87
N GLY A 151 2.88 -2.55 -2.69
CA GLY A 151 2.79 -1.95 -4.02
C GLY A 151 3.57 -2.79 -5.02
N VAL A 152 3.03 -2.99 -6.23
CA VAL A 152 3.73 -3.74 -7.28
C VAL A 152 4.24 -2.79 -8.34
N SER A 153 5.51 -2.96 -8.71
CA SER A 153 6.12 -2.19 -9.79
C SER A 153 5.36 -2.42 -11.10
N PRO A 154 5.17 -1.38 -11.94
CA PRO A 154 4.48 -1.53 -13.23
C PRO A 154 5.24 -2.44 -14.20
N ASP A 155 6.54 -2.61 -13.98
CA ASP A 155 7.37 -3.54 -14.73
C ASP A 155 7.30 -4.98 -14.19
N SER A 156 6.49 -5.32 -13.19
CA SER A 156 6.34 -6.69 -12.66
C SER A 156 7.65 -7.36 -12.23
N LYS A 157 8.74 -6.61 -11.98
CA LYS A 157 10.01 -7.17 -11.52
C LYS A 157 10.16 -7.02 -10.00
N ARG A 158 9.49 -6.03 -9.42
CA ARG A 158 9.64 -5.65 -8.01
C ARG A 158 8.31 -5.45 -7.32
N PHE A 159 8.32 -5.55 -6.00
CA PHE A 159 7.24 -5.07 -5.15
C PHE A 159 7.82 -4.40 -3.91
N VAL A 160 7.02 -3.53 -3.30
CA VAL A 160 7.32 -2.85 -2.06
C VAL A 160 6.35 -3.27 -0.97
N THR A 161 6.79 -3.23 0.28
CA THR A 161 5.96 -3.46 1.47
C THR A 161 6.20 -2.38 2.50
N GLY A 162 5.20 -2.13 3.33
CA GLY A 162 5.25 -1.19 4.43
C GLY A 162 4.33 -1.64 5.56
N GLY A 163 4.73 -1.32 6.79
CA GLY A 163 4.06 -1.83 7.97
C GLY A 163 4.32 -1.01 9.22
N SER A 164 4.17 -1.67 10.36
CA SER A 164 4.22 -1.04 11.67
C SER A 164 5.62 -0.59 12.09
N ASP A 165 6.66 -1.22 11.54
CA ASP A 165 8.05 -0.87 11.83
C ASP A 165 8.58 0.36 11.08
N THR A 166 7.69 1.11 10.42
CA THR A 166 7.97 2.40 9.75
C THR A 166 8.88 2.31 8.52
N ILE A 167 9.33 1.10 8.14
CA ILE A 167 10.30 0.89 7.07
C ILE A 167 9.59 0.43 5.80
N VAL A 168 9.94 1.06 4.68
CA VAL A 168 9.55 0.60 3.35
C VAL A 168 10.61 -0.36 2.83
N ARG A 169 10.22 -1.54 2.37
CA ARG A 169 11.13 -2.55 1.82
C ARG A 169 10.84 -2.81 0.36
N VAL A 170 11.85 -3.22 -0.40
CA VAL A 170 11.72 -3.58 -1.82
C VAL A 170 12.22 -4.98 -2.07
N TYR A 171 11.50 -5.69 -2.93
CA TYR A 171 11.75 -7.08 -3.22
C TYR A 171 11.83 -7.26 -4.72
N ASP A 172 12.77 -8.10 -5.16
CA ASP A 172 12.81 -8.59 -6.52
C ASP A 172 11.96 -9.87 -6.59
N ILE A 173 10.92 -9.86 -7.45
CA ILE A 173 9.95 -10.95 -7.61
C ILE A 173 10.64 -12.23 -8.11
N LEU A 174 11.67 -12.12 -8.96
CA LEU A 174 12.29 -13.27 -9.61
C LEU A 174 13.41 -13.86 -8.77
N ARG A 175 14.13 -13.04 -8.00
CA ARG A 175 15.20 -13.53 -7.11
C ARG A 175 14.62 -14.41 -5.99
N ARG A 176 15.43 -15.40 -5.57
CA ARG A 176 15.08 -16.39 -4.54
C ARG A 176 15.58 -15.99 -3.15
N SER A 177 16.46 -15.01 -3.08
CA SER A 177 16.95 -14.42 -1.83
C SER A 177 15.88 -13.57 -1.16
N ALA A 178 16.02 -13.35 0.16
CA ALA A 178 15.34 -12.25 0.85
C ALA A 178 15.49 -10.98 0.00
N GLY A 179 14.42 -10.18 -0.11
CA GLY A 179 14.38 -9.00 -0.98
C GLY A 179 15.63 -8.14 -0.80
N ARG A 180 16.02 -7.40 -1.86
CA ARG A 180 17.01 -6.34 -1.70
C ARG A 180 16.34 -5.26 -0.88
N LEU A 181 16.49 -5.37 0.43
CA LEU A 181 16.18 -4.35 1.41
C LEU A 181 16.64 -2.99 0.87
N LEU A 182 15.70 -2.16 0.41
CA LEU A 182 15.86 -0.72 0.53
C LEU A 182 15.57 -0.40 1.99
N ILE A 183 16.39 -0.94 2.89
CA ILE A 183 16.56 -0.31 4.18
C ILE A 183 17.00 1.12 3.84
N PRO A 184 16.36 2.16 4.37
CA PRO A 184 17.05 3.42 4.55
C PRO A 184 18.30 3.05 5.32
N SER A 185 19.43 2.89 4.60
CA SER A 185 20.68 2.36 5.14
C SER A 185 20.84 3.01 6.49
N ILE A 186 20.88 2.20 7.54
CA ILE A 186 21.25 2.71 8.85
C ILE A 186 22.58 3.45 8.62
N ARG A 187 22.49 4.77 8.81
CA ARG A 187 23.56 5.66 9.23
C ARG A 187 24.73 5.80 8.26
N THR A 188 24.66 6.85 7.45
CA THR A 188 25.76 7.82 7.30
C THR A 188 25.10 9.21 7.25
N ASP A 189 25.06 9.88 8.41
CA ASP A 189 24.99 11.35 8.67
C ASP A 189 24.48 12.31 7.57
N ASN A 190 23.63 13.33 7.77
CA ASN A 190 22.95 14.01 8.88
C ASN A 190 21.67 14.61 8.24
N THR A 191 20.50 13.97 8.30
CA THR A 191 19.41 14.32 9.22
C THR A 191 18.36 13.20 9.12
N VAL A 192 18.39 12.31 10.10
CA VAL A 192 17.63 11.04 10.14
C VAL A 192 16.11 11.22 9.98
N ALA A 193 15.58 12.39 10.34
CA ALA A 193 14.14 12.66 10.35
C ALA A 193 13.48 12.77 8.96
N GLN A 194 14.24 12.94 7.87
CA GLN A 194 13.67 13.21 6.53
C GLN A 194 13.60 11.98 5.61
N ASN A 195 14.33 10.90 5.91
CA ASN A 195 14.53 9.78 4.97
C ASN A 195 13.69 8.53 5.27
N SER A 196 12.99 8.48 6.40
CA SER A 196 12.12 7.39 6.80
C SER A 196 10.80 7.92 7.35
N HIS A 197 9.79 7.06 7.40
CA HIS A 197 8.60 7.37 8.17
C HIS A 197 8.90 7.27 9.67
N THR A 198 8.19 8.04 10.48
CA THR A 198 8.30 7.99 11.95
C THR A 198 7.12 7.26 12.60
N ASN A 199 6.20 6.75 11.79
CA ASN A 199 5.06 5.96 12.22
C ASN A 199 4.68 4.95 11.12
N ARG A 200 3.69 4.10 11.40
CA ARG A 200 3.27 2.98 10.54
C ARG A 200 3.01 3.43 9.11
N VAL A 201 3.61 2.73 8.15
CA VAL A 201 3.37 2.95 6.72
C VAL A 201 2.07 2.25 6.35
N THR A 202 1.11 3.03 5.87
CA THR A 202 -0.27 2.55 5.69
C THR A 202 -0.68 2.42 4.24
N SER A 203 0.02 3.06 3.30
CA SER A 203 -0.27 2.95 1.87
C SER A 203 0.99 3.05 1.04
N LEU A 204 1.05 2.28 -0.05
CA LEU A 204 2.13 2.25 -1.02
C LEU A 204 1.57 2.16 -2.44
N VAL A 205 2.01 3.04 -3.32
CA VAL A 205 1.53 3.06 -4.71
C VAL A 205 2.66 3.41 -5.68
N TYR A 206 2.89 2.54 -6.67
CA TYR A 206 3.80 2.86 -7.77
C TYR A 206 3.18 3.84 -8.75
N HIS A 207 4.02 4.63 -9.40
CA HIS A 207 3.56 5.54 -10.43
C HIS A 207 3.07 4.76 -11.67
N PRO A 208 1.77 4.83 -12.03
CA PRO A 208 1.19 4.00 -13.09
C PRO A 208 1.76 4.27 -14.49
N ARG A 209 2.29 5.48 -14.76
CA ARG A 209 3.00 5.73 -16.04
C ARG A 209 4.25 4.85 -16.20
N GLY A 210 4.78 4.27 -15.12
CA GLY A 210 5.91 3.34 -15.18
C GLY A 210 5.66 2.12 -16.07
N ALA A 211 4.40 1.81 -16.40
CA ALA A 211 4.07 0.76 -17.37
C ALA A 211 4.50 1.11 -18.81
N LYS A 212 4.58 2.40 -19.14
CA LYS A 212 4.96 2.92 -20.46
C LYS A 212 6.33 3.60 -20.46
N ASP A 213 6.72 4.17 -19.33
CA ASP A 213 7.96 4.91 -19.16
C ASP A 213 8.88 4.19 -18.15
N ALA A 214 10.01 3.67 -18.65
CA ALA A 214 10.97 2.95 -17.84
C ALA A 214 11.59 3.81 -16.73
N ALA A 215 11.69 5.14 -16.90
CA ALA A 215 12.20 6.02 -15.86
C ALA A 215 11.24 6.08 -14.66
N LEU A 216 9.93 6.00 -14.93
CA LEU A 216 8.88 6.02 -13.91
C LEU A 216 8.55 4.64 -13.33
N ALA A 217 9.11 3.57 -13.89
CA ALA A 217 8.91 2.21 -13.40
C ALA A 217 9.51 1.97 -11.99
N HIS A 218 10.39 2.87 -11.56
CA HIS A 218 11.07 2.85 -10.27
C HIS A 218 10.46 3.80 -9.25
N ILE A 219 9.53 4.67 -9.67
CA ILE A 219 8.95 5.71 -8.82
C ILE A 219 7.72 5.19 -8.09
N PHE A 220 7.67 5.38 -6.79
CA PHE A 220 6.53 5.05 -5.96
C PHE A 220 6.35 6.06 -4.81
N PHE A 221 5.18 6.02 -4.18
CA PHE A 221 4.81 6.89 -3.07
C PHE A 221 4.37 6.07 -1.87
N SER A 222 4.64 6.58 -0.69
CA SER A 222 4.17 6.03 0.58
C SER A 222 3.38 7.07 1.35
N ALA A 223 2.44 6.61 2.18
CA ALA A 223 1.82 7.43 3.22
C ALA A 223 1.96 6.74 4.57
N SER A 224 2.04 7.55 5.62
CA SER A 224 2.16 7.09 7.00
C SER A 224 1.25 7.85 7.94
N TRP A 225 1.01 7.25 9.10
CA TRP A 225 0.39 7.89 10.26
C TRP A 225 1.26 8.99 10.89
N ASP A 226 2.49 9.17 10.43
CA ASP A 226 3.32 10.32 10.82
C ASP A 226 2.82 11.65 10.24
N GLY A 227 1.76 11.59 9.43
CA GLY A 227 1.16 12.77 8.82
C GLY A 227 1.83 13.15 7.50
N THR A 228 2.63 12.25 6.90
CA THR A 228 3.42 12.56 5.72
C THR A 228 3.23 11.57 4.57
N VAL A 229 3.47 12.08 3.38
CA VAL A 229 3.56 11.32 2.14
C VAL A 229 4.96 11.52 1.57
N GLN A 230 5.62 10.43 1.22
CA GLN A 230 7.00 10.46 0.70
C GLN A 230 7.03 9.88 -0.72
N GLY A 231 7.88 10.46 -1.58
CA GLY A 231 8.18 9.96 -2.91
C GLY A 231 9.52 9.25 -2.94
N TRP A 232 9.63 8.18 -3.71
CA TRP A 232 10.78 7.28 -3.69
C TRP A 232 11.20 6.88 -5.11
N ASP A 233 12.48 6.53 -5.26
CA ASP A 233 13.01 5.77 -6.39
C ASP A 233 13.59 4.46 -5.85
N ASP A 234 13.06 3.33 -6.31
CA ASP A 234 13.44 2.00 -5.82
C ASP A 234 14.90 1.59 -6.13
N ARG A 235 15.63 2.43 -6.87
CA ARG A 235 17.07 2.25 -7.16
C ARG A 235 17.96 2.94 -6.14
N THR A 236 17.45 3.98 -5.48
CA THR A 236 18.17 4.82 -4.52
C THR A 236 17.79 4.49 -3.09
N CYS A 237 18.68 4.77 -2.15
CA CYS A 237 18.36 4.69 -0.73
C CYS A 237 17.81 6.04 -0.25
N GLY A 238 16.63 6.04 0.38
CA GLY A 238 15.99 7.24 0.95
C GLY A 238 14.85 7.80 0.09
N SER A 239 14.03 8.66 0.71
CA SER A 239 12.96 9.38 0.03
C SER A 239 13.53 10.52 -0.81
N LEU A 240 12.95 10.75 -1.98
CA LEU A 240 13.29 11.85 -2.88
C LEU A 240 12.72 13.18 -2.39
N TRP A 241 11.55 13.13 -1.74
CA TRP A 241 10.83 14.29 -1.22
C TRP A 241 9.74 13.84 -0.23
N GLN A 242 9.23 14.79 0.55
CA GLN A 242 8.17 14.60 1.53
C GLN A 242 7.16 15.75 1.47
N TYR A 243 5.87 15.40 1.55
CA TYR A 243 4.77 16.33 1.85
C TYR A 243 4.23 16.03 3.24
N ALA A 244 4.14 17.05 4.09
CA ALA A 244 3.56 16.94 5.42
C ALA A 244 2.10 17.46 5.45
N GLY A 245 1.31 16.94 6.39
CA GLY A 245 -0.05 17.40 6.66
C GLY A 245 -1.18 16.51 6.16
N THR A 246 -0.91 15.23 5.87
CA THR A 246 -1.89 14.22 5.40
C THR A 246 -1.84 12.98 6.28
N SER A 247 -2.98 12.49 6.76
CA SER A 247 -3.04 11.30 7.64
C SER A 247 -3.83 10.20 6.96
N VAL A 248 -3.14 9.27 6.31
CA VAL A 248 -3.76 8.21 5.51
C VAL A 248 -3.97 6.95 6.35
N ALA A 249 -5.21 6.49 6.48
CA ALA A 249 -5.57 5.44 7.42
C ALA A 249 -5.55 4.00 6.85
N GLY A 250 -5.39 3.81 5.55
CA GLY A 250 -5.42 2.47 4.94
C GLY A 250 -4.70 2.39 3.59
N SER A 251 -4.49 1.15 3.11
CA SER A 251 -3.71 0.84 1.89
C SER A 251 -4.28 1.51 0.64
N ASP A 252 -5.59 1.70 0.60
CA ASP A 252 -6.33 2.35 -0.50
C ASP A 252 -6.42 3.87 -0.41
N GLY A 253 -5.79 4.48 0.60
CA GLY A 253 -5.88 5.91 0.84
C GLY A 253 -5.00 6.79 -0.05
N LEU A 254 -4.20 6.20 -0.94
CA LEU A 254 -3.44 6.92 -1.98
C LEU A 254 -3.89 6.51 -3.38
N CYS A 255 -3.98 7.51 -4.27
CA CYS A 255 -4.24 7.31 -5.69
C CYS A 255 -3.36 8.22 -6.54
N VAL A 256 -2.88 7.74 -7.69
CA VAL A 256 -2.08 8.54 -8.62
C VAL A 256 -2.84 8.75 -9.93
N ASP A 257 -3.11 10.01 -10.28
CA ASP A 257 -3.58 10.38 -11.60
C ASP A 257 -2.41 10.35 -12.60
N SER A 258 -2.35 9.27 -13.35
CA SER A 258 -1.38 9.08 -14.43
C SER A 258 -1.48 10.11 -15.54
N THR A 259 -2.57 10.85 -15.72
CA THR A 259 -2.71 11.80 -16.84
C THR A 259 -2.19 13.18 -16.44
N ARG A 260 -2.49 13.62 -15.21
CA ARG A 260 -2.10 14.94 -14.71
C ARG A 260 -0.87 14.92 -13.81
N ASN A 261 -0.33 13.74 -13.52
CA ASN A 261 0.80 13.55 -12.62
C ASN A 261 0.50 14.11 -11.21
N LEU A 262 -0.68 13.74 -10.71
CA LEU A 262 -1.16 14.16 -9.39
C LEU A 262 -1.19 12.96 -8.45
N LEU A 263 -0.86 13.19 -7.19
CA LEU A 263 -1.00 12.26 -6.09
C LEU A 263 -2.16 12.73 -5.22
N ILE A 264 -3.13 11.87 -4.97
CA ILE A 264 -4.32 12.17 -4.20
C ILE A 264 -4.26 11.34 -2.93
N SER A 265 -4.39 11.99 -1.77
CA SER A 265 -4.46 11.33 -0.47
C SER A 265 -5.81 11.54 0.21
N GLY A 266 -6.37 10.46 0.74
CA GLY A 266 -7.48 10.50 1.68
C GLY A 266 -6.94 10.70 3.09
N SER A 267 -7.13 11.89 3.65
CA SER A 267 -6.62 12.26 4.97
C SER A 267 -7.73 12.27 6.01
N PHE A 268 -7.59 11.45 7.04
CA PHE A 268 -8.43 11.47 8.23
C PHE A 268 -7.69 12.14 9.39
N LYS A 269 -8.17 13.31 9.82
CA LYS A 269 -7.78 13.96 11.07
C LYS A 269 -9.00 14.00 11.98
N HIS A 270 -8.80 13.91 13.30
CA HIS A 270 -9.88 13.87 14.29
C HIS A 270 -10.99 14.92 14.04
N ASP A 271 -10.62 16.11 13.57
CA ASP A 271 -11.56 17.21 13.31
C ASP A 271 -11.86 17.47 11.83
N LYS A 272 -11.16 16.80 10.90
CA LYS A 272 -11.25 17.09 9.46
C LYS A 272 -11.08 15.83 8.60
N VAL A 273 -12.07 15.57 7.77
CA VAL A 273 -12.00 14.59 6.68
C VAL A 273 -11.63 15.35 5.40
N LEU A 274 -10.44 15.11 4.86
CA LEU A 274 -9.88 15.86 3.73
C LEU A 274 -9.50 14.93 2.59
N SER A 275 -9.74 15.36 1.35
CA SER A 275 -9.05 14.85 0.17
C SER A 275 -8.02 15.89 -0.26
N GLN A 276 -6.76 15.50 -0.31
CA GLN A 276 -5.66 16.41 -0.65
C GLN A 276 -5.05 15.97 -1.97
N VAL A 277 -4.74 16.96 -2.82
CA VAL A 277 -4.17 16.75 -4.15
C VAL A 277 -2.79 17.39 -4.18
N TRP A 278 -1.80 16.60 -4.54
CA TRP A 278 -0.39 16.94 -4.56
C TRP A 278 0.16 16.74 -5.97
N GLN A 279 1.25 17.41 -6.30
CA GLN A 279 1.98 17.09 -7.53
C GLN A 279 2.84 15.86 -7.27
N ALA A 280 2.76 14.85 -8.14
CA ALA A 280 3.66 13.70 -8.09
C ALA A 280 5.03 14.10 -8.66
N ARG A 281 5.81 14.88 -7.91
CA ARG A 281 7.09 15.44 -8.39
C ARG A 281 8.07 14.33 -8.76
N MET A 282 8.74 14.51 -9.90
CA MET A 282 9.75 13.60 -10.43
C MET A 282 11.11 14.28 -10.35
N PHE A 283 12.16 13.55 -10.00
CA PHE A 283 13.52 14.08 -10.04
C PHE A 283 13.89 14.48 -11.47
N GLY A 284 14.30 15.73 -11.69
CA GLY A 284 14.75 16.24 -13.00
C GLY A 284 13.76 17.14 -13.76
N ALA A 285 12.53 17.36 -13.27
CA ALA A 285 11.73 18.47 -13.76
C ALA A 285 12.30 19.77 -13.19
N SER A 286 13.09 20.50 -14.00
CA SER A 286 13.62 21.80 -13.62
C SER A 286 12.48 22.76 -13.29
N GLU A 287 12.15 22.92 -12.01
CA GLU A 287 11.59 24.19 -11.57
C GLU A 287 12.72 25.23 -11.74
N ASN A 288 12.38 26.34 -12.38
CA ASN A 288 13.28 27.47 -12.61
C ASN A 288 14.21 27.69 -11.40
N ARG A 289 15.52 27.74 -11.65
CA ARG A 289 16.60 27.99 -10.67
C ARG A 289 16.46 29.31 -9.88
N ASN A 290 15.36 30.04 -10.01
CA ASN A 290 15.12 31.32 -9.33
C ASN A 290 14.39 31.20 -7.98
N THR A 291 13.89 30.03 -7.57
CA THR A 291 13.22 29.88 -6.26
C THR A 291 14.11 29.33 -5.15
N MET A 292 15.39 29.03 -5.41
CA MET A 292 16.34 28.54 -4.41
C MET A 292 17.29 29.62 -3.86
N VAL A 293 16.78 30.84 -3.62
CA VAL A 293 17.54 31.89 -2.93
C VAL A 293 16.74 32.40 -1.72
N ASN A 294 16.52 31.55 -0.71
CA ASN A 294 16.23 31.97 0.68
C ASN A 294 15.96 30.77 1.63
N MET A 295 16.81 29.74 1.63
CA MET A 295 16.68 28.66 2.62
C MET A 295 17.42 28.90 3.95
N ASP A 296 18.06 30.06 4.14
CA ASP A 296 18.73 30.41 5.40
C ASP A 296 17.84 31.20 6.39
N LYS A 297 16.54 31.35 6.12
CA LYS A 297 15.63 32.07 7.02
C LYS A 297 14.70 31.11 7.77
N PRO A 298 14.51 31.31 9.10
CA PRO A 298 13.59 30.51 9.88
C PRO A 298 12.15 30.63 9.35
N LEU A 299 11.40 29.52 9.39
CA LEU A 299 10.04 29.38 8.84
C LEU A 299 9.02 30.44 9.31
N SER A 300 9.28 31.10 10.44
CA SER A 300 8.46 32.18 10.97
C SER A 300 8.48 33.45 10.10
N THR A 301 9.54 33.67 9.31
CA THR A 301 9.68 34.89 8.49
C THR A 301 9.00 34.75 7.11
N ILE A 302 8.91 33.53 6.58
CA ILE A 302 8.33 33.24 5.26
C ILE A 302 6.81 33.49 5.24
N LEU A 303 6.14 33.34 6.39
CA LEU A 303 4.69 33.59 6.54
C LEU A 303 4.31 35.07 6.60
N GLN A 304 5.25 35.98 6.90
CA GLN A 304 4.98 37.42 6.92
C GLN A 304 5.05 38.05 5.51
N ASP A 305 5.95 37.56 4.65
CA ASP A 305 6.12 38.11 3.29
C ASP A 305 4.96 37.76 2.35
N ALA A 306 4.24 36.66 2.60
CA ALA A 306 3.09 36.24 1.80
C ALA A 306 1.82 37.10 2.00
N ASN A 307 1.78 37.94 3.05
CA ASN A 307 0.62 38.77 3.40
C ASN A 307 0.79 40.26 3.08
N SER A 308 1.86 40.65 2.38
CA SER A 308 2.03 42.04 1.94
C SER A 308 1.32 42.26 0.59
N PRO A 309 0.50 43.32 0.44
CA PRO A 309 -0.14 43.60 -0.84
C PRO A 309 0.91 43.96 -1.91
N PRO A 310 0.67 43.62 -3.18
CA PRO A 310 1.62 43.92 -4.25
C PRO A 310 1.78 45.43 -4.38
N VAL A 311 3.02 45.91 -4.27
CA VAL A 311 3.39 47.29 -4.56
C VAL A 311 3.32 47.48 -6.08
N GLN A 312 2.65 48.56 -6.51
CA GLN A 312 2.53 48.98 -7.91
C GLN A 312 3.87 49.33 -8.54
#